data_AF-A0A0T0MCL2-F1
#
_entry.id   AF-A0A0T0MCL2-F1
#
_cell.length_a   1.000
_cell.length_b   1.000
_cell.length_c   1.000
_cell.angle_alpha   90.00
_cell.angle_beta   90.00
_cell.angle_gamma   90.00
#
_symmetry.space_group_name_H-M   'P 1'
#
loop_
_entity.id
_entity.type
_entity.pdbx_description
1 polymer ?
#
loop_
_entity_poly.entity_id
_entity_poly.type
_entity_poly.pdbx_seq_one_letter_code
_entity_poly.pdbx_strand_id
1 'polypeptide(L)' 'MEKDFWVVAALDGGQQFDFFFYDEGENPPMYYYCSYLGEFDDNIFGEGPGIRKISDSFTKYVEKRIKAHKS' A
#
# COMPACT_ATOMS: atom_id res chain seq x y z
N MET A 1 -1.49 -5.24 19.47
CA MET A 1 -2.78 -4.54 19.33
C MET A 1 -3.13 -4.62 17.87
N GLU A 2 -4.24 -5.26 17.52
CA GLU A 2 -4.71 -5.26 16.13
C GLU A 2 -5.16 -3.82 15.81
N LYS A 3 -4.74 -3.32 14.65
CA LYS A 3 -5.13 -1.99 14.16
C LYS A 3 -6.13 -2.17 13.04
N ASP A 4 -7.26 -1.48 13.15
CA ASP A 4 -8.23 -1.44 12.07
C ASP A 4 -7.68 -0.61 10.90
N PHE A 5 -7.97 -1.07 9.68
CA PHE A 5 -7.51 -0.45 8.46
C PHE A 5 -8.60 -0.44 7.38
N TRP A 6 -8.47 0.47 6.42
CA TRP A 6 -9.33 0.54 5.24
C TRP A 6 -8.53 0.22 3.98
N VAL A 7 -8.99 -0.78 3.21
CA VAL A 7 -8.42 -1.11 1.89
C VAL A 7 -9.00 -0.20 0.81
N VAL A 8 -8.14 0.54 0.13
CA VAL A 8 -8.54 1.49 -0.92
C VAL A 8 -8.39 0.92 -2.33
N ALA A 9 -7.54 -0.09 -2.50
CA ALA A 9 -7.37 -0.79 -3.76
C ALA A 9 -7.01 -2.25 -3.51
N ALA A 10 -7.82 -3.16 -4.01
CA ALA A 10 -7.47 -4.58 -4.10
C ALA A 10 -6.79 -4.84 -5.45
N LEU A 11 -5.67 -5.55 -5.40
CA LEU A 11 -4.85 -5.92 -6.54
C LEU A 11 -4.71 -7.44 -6.57
N ASP A 12 -4.57 -7.99 -7.77
CA ASP A 12 -4.21 -9.41 -7.95
C ASP A 12 -5.09 -10.39 -7.15
N GLY A 13 -6.41 -10.28 -7.35
CA GLY A 13 -7.39 -11.15 -6.67
C GLY A 13 -7.45 -11.00 -5.14
N GLY A 14 -6.90 -9.91 -4.58
CA GLY A 14 -6.86 -9.66 -3.14
C GLY A 14 -5.61 -10.19 -2.44
N GLN A 15 -4.65 -10.75 -3.17
CA GLN A 15 -3.33 -11.13 -2.63
C GLN A 15 -2.44 -9.90 -2.38
N GLN A 16 -2.78 -8.77 -3.00
CA GLN A 16 -2.08 -7.51 -2.86
C GLN A 16 -3.11 -6.41 -2.61
N PHE A 17 -2.82 -5.45 -1.73
CA PHE A 17 -3.73 -4.33 -1.54
C PHE A 17 -3.07 -3.09 -0.94
N ASP A 18 -3.60 -1.93 -1.31
CA ASP A 18 -3.22 -0.64 -0.73
C ASP A 18 -4.23 -0.25 0.35
N PHE A 19 -3.74 0.28 1.48
CA PHE A 19 -4.57 0.60 2.65
C PHE A 19 -3.97 1.70 3.54
N PHE A 20 -4.73 2.16 4.53
CA PHE A 20 -4.26 3.03 5.62
C PHE A 20 -4.89 2.60 6.95
N PHE A 21 -4.30 3.02 8.08
CA PHE A 21 -4.85 2.75 9.42
C PHE A 21 -5.77 3.88 9.90
N TYR A 22 -6.84 3.55 10.63
CA TYR A 22 -7.80 4.56 11.10
C TYR A 22 -7.26 5.54 12.14
N ASP A 23 -6.16 5.19 12.81
CA ASP A 23 -5.56 6.00 13.87
C ASP A 23 -4.54 7.04 13.36
N GLU A 24 -4.45 7.26 12.05
CA GLU A 24 -3.43 8.11 11.42
C GLU A 24 -3.95 9.48 10.91
N GLY A 25 -5.18 9.83 11.24
CA GLY A 25 -5.77 11.15 10.96
C GLY A 25 -6.36 11.31 9.55
N GLU A 26 -6.68 12.55 9.15
CA GLU A 26 -7.48 12.85 7.94
C GLU A 26 -6.72 12.67 6.61
N ASN A 27 -5.39 12.72 6.63
CA ASN A 27 -4.55 12.53 5.43
C ASN A 27 -3.45 11.50 5.72
N PRO A 28 -3.85 10.24 5.96
CA PRO A 28 -2.98 9.24 6.56
C PRO A 28 -1.91 8.77 5.56
N PRO A 29 -0.78 8.24 6.05
CA PRO A 29 0.14 7.45 5.24
C PRO A 29 -0.57 6.30 4.52
N MET A 30 -0.04 5.91 3.37
CA MET A 30 -0.54 4.74 2.64
C MET A 30 0.45 3.61 2.72
N TYR A 31 -0.09 2.41 2.82
CA TYR A 31 0.64 1.17 2.88
C TYR A 31 0.19 0.23 1.78
N TYR A 32 1.07 -0.71 1.46
CA TYR A 32 0.85 -1.82 0.55
C TYR A 32 1.10 -3.12 1.32
N TYR A 33 0.23 -4.10 1.10
CA TYR A 33 0.38 -5.46 1.56
C TYR A 33 0.53 -6.40 0.37
N CYS A 34 1.34 -7.44 0.54
CA CYS A 34 1.51 -8.54 -0.39
C CYS A 34 1.63 -9.84 0.38
N SER A 35 0.84 -10.85 0.01
CA SER A 35 0.85 -12.19 0.62
C SER A 35 1.88 -13.14 -0.01
N TYR A 36 2.47 -12.78 -1.15
CA TYR A 36 3.42 -13.66 -1.85
C TYR A 36 4.72 -13.80 -1.07
N LEU A 37 5.06 -15.05 -0.76
CA LEU A 37 6.35 -15.49 -0.24
C LEU A 37 7.26 -15.81 -1.43
N GLY A 38 7.83 -14.80 -2.08
CA GLY A 38 8.75 -15.01 -3.20
C GLY A 38 9.77 -13.88 -3.32
N GLU A 39 10.86 -14.16 -4.06
CA GLU A 39 11.93 -13.22 -4.45
C GLU A 39 11.35 -12.10 -5.33
N PHE A 40 10.61 -11.21 -4.70
CA PHE A 40 10.38 -9.89 -5.23
C PHE A 40 11.73 -9.18 -5.20
N ASP A 41 12.18 -8.63 -6.33
CA ASP A 41 13.45 -7.92 -6.48
C ASP A 41 13.75 -7.09 -5.23
N ASP A 42 14.77 -7.51 -4.45
CA ASP A 42 15.10 -6.90 -3.16
C ASP A 42 15.37 -5.39 -3.30
N ASN A 43 15.67 -4.92 -4.52
CA ASN A 43 15.89 -3.51 -4.84
C ASN A 43 14.60 -2.69 -5.02
N ILE A 44 13.45 -3.33 -5.28
CA ILE A 44 12.14 -2.66 -5.45
C ILE A 44 11.22 -3.01 -4.29
N PHE A 45 11.37 -4.22 -3.75
CA PHE A 45 10.38 -4.85 -2.92
C PHE A 45 11.03 -5.77 -1.86
N GLY A 46 11.94 -5.26 -1.01
CA GLY A 46 12.70 -6.02 0.02
C GLY A 46 11.99 -7.19 0.73
N GLU A 47 12.73 -8.25 1.05
CA GLU A 47 12.30 -9.58 1.50
C GLU A 47 10.90 -9.74 2.16
N GLY A 48 10.05 -10.56 1.52
CA GLY A 48 8.94 -11.27 2.16
C GLY A 48 7.55 -10.58 2.21
N PRO A 49 6.49 -11.35 2.58
CA PRO A 49 5.15 -10.83 2.74
C PRO A 49 5.12 -9.85 3.90
N GLY A 50 4.49 -8.71 3.69
CA GLY A 50 4.51 -7.68 4.71
C GLY A 50 3.84 -6.38 4.31
N ILE A 51 3.72 -5.51 5.31
CA ILE A 51 3.16 -4.17 5.19
C ILE A 51 4.29 -3.20 4.90
N ARG A 52 4.13 -2.36 3.88
CA ARG A 52 5.13 -1.35 3.49
C ARG A 52 4.49 -0.03 3.23
N LYS A 53 5.09 1.05 3.73
CA LYS A 53 4.63 2.40 3.46
C LYS A 53 4.98 2.78 2.01
N ILE A 54 3.98 3.17 1.22
CA ILE A 54 4.10 3.55 -0.20
C ILE A 54 3.85 5.04 -0.46
N SER A 55 3.29 5.75 0.53
CA SER A 55 3.10 7.20 0.49
C SER A 55 3.05 7.78 1.90
N ASP A 56 3.51 9.02 2.05
CA ASP A 56 3.39 9.78 3.30
C ASP A 56 1.98 10.30 3.57
N SER A 57 1.13 10.38 2.55
CA SER A 57 -0.24 10.85 2.68
C SER A 57 -1.16 10.27 1.59
N PHE A 58 -2.46 10.23 1.88
CA PHE A 58 -3.48 9.77 0.95
C PHE A 58 -3.55 10.66 -0.29
N THR A 59 -3.45 11.99 -0.13
CA THR A 59 -3.44 12.92 -1.26
C THR A 59 -2.29 12.64 -2.22
N LYS A 60 -1.06 12.49 -1.71
CA LYS A 60 0.12 12.19 -2.55
C LYS A 60 -0.03 10.85 -3.28
N TYR A 61 -0.63 9.86 -2.61
CA TYR A 61 -0.91 8.56 -3.21
C TYR A 61 -1.87 8.68 -4.41
N VAL A 62 -2.99 9.38 -4.24
CA VAL A 62 -3.99 9.59 -5.30
C VAL A 62 -3.37 10.33 -6.49
N GLU A 63 -2.64 11.42 -6.25
CA GLU A 63 -1.98 12.18 -7.32
C GLU A 63 -0.98 11.34 -8.11
N LYS A 64 -0.18 10.51 -7.42
CA LYS A 64 0.77 9.59 -8.07
C LYS A 64 0.06 8.57 -8.95
N ARG A 65 -1.04 7.97 -8.45
CA ARG A 65 -1.85 7.00 -9.21
C ARG A 65 -2.50 7.63 -10.44
N ILE A 66 -3.05 8.84 -10.31
CA ILE A 66 -3.64 9.59 -11.45
C ILE A 66 -2.58 9.86 -12.52
N LYS A 67 -1.38 10.29 -12.14
CA LYS A 67 -0.28 10.55 -13.09
C LYS A 67 0.13 9.27 -13.82
N ALA A 68 0.32 8.17 -13.08
CA ALA A 68 0.70 6.89 -13.66
C ALA A 68 -0.34 6.33 -14.65
N HIS A 69 -1.64 6.58 -14.43
CA HIS A 69 -2.69 6.10 -15.33
C HIS A 69 -2.89 6.95 -16.59
N LYS A 70 -2.39 8.19 -16.60
CA LYS A 70 -2.43 9.09 -17.76
C LYS A 70 -1.21 8.96 -18.68
N SER A 71 -0.23 8.15 -18.27
CA SER A 71 1.03 7.90 -18.97
C SER A 71 0.93 6.61 -19.77
#